data_AF-A0AAX4J8Q4-F1
#
_entry.id   AF-A0AAX4J8Q4-F1
#
_cell.length_a   1.000
_cell.length_b   1.000
_cell.length_c   1.000
_cell.angle_alpha   90.00
_cell.angle_beta   90.00
_cell.angle_gamma   90.00
#
_symmetry.space_group_name_H-M   'P 1'
#
loop_
_entity.id
_entity.type
_entity.pdbx_description
1 polymer ?
#
loop_
_entity_poly.entity_id
_entity_poly.type
_entity_poly.pdbx_seq_one_letter_code
_entity_poly.pdbx_strand_id
1 'polypeptide(L)'
;MKKKWIYDFHKILINHKDMSDYERFFISYKKYIKENKNEHFEISKVLISALYKFKKVFLLSMTYRLIFSLEVDIKIDTEFLIKHFRCKKLRSCLFPVFKMINYELPEKKIVKMLYDVKYEDINFFKYISNKKSLLENFLVLEDEKYIRKQLLVILHTKYYFNMNYYIKFLGDTNKHMGFLVYEILTFMILTNNDNMNILNDNINIVNKDQVYIKLNNKIEIKSIDNFLIYFLCFMKNKQEIYEMIKNNKIENIEKILKNEYLITDSKLGNIKNIKLYSTDIKNNVNNFKNLIFEEIDEDYEFLFSGSNYKNISDCVEF
;
A
#
# COMPACT_ATOMS: atom_id res chain seq x y z
N MET A 1 -0.07 -38.84 -3.33
CA MET A 1 0.67 -37.87 -4.15
C MET A 1 0.34 -36.48 -3.63
N LYS A 2 1.31 -35.77 -3.05
CA LYS A 2 1.11 -34.47 -2.39
C LYS A 2 0.42 -33.49 -3.37
N LYS A 3 -0.78 -33.00 -3.01
CA LYS A 3 -1.54 -31.90 -3.63
C LYS A 3 -1.53 -31.86 -5.17
N LYS A 4 -2.09 -32.90 -5.83
CA LYS A 4 -2.24 -33.03 -7.30
C LYS A 4 -2.84 -31.78 -7.97
N TRP A 5 -3.74 -31.09 -7.30
CA TRP A 5 -4.40 -29.86 -7.76
C TRP A 5 -3.42 -28.69 -8.06
N ILE A 6 -2.22 -28.69 -7.45
CA ILE A 6 -1.15 -27.71 -7.74
C ILE A 6 -0.72 -27.86 -9.20
N TYR A 7 -0.37 -29.08 -9.60
CA TYR A 7 0.17 -29.37 -10.93
C TYR A 7 -0.91 -29.40 -12.01
N ASP A 8 -2.16 -29.62 -11.59
CA ASP A 8 -3.33 -29.56 -12.45
C ASP A 8 -3.91 -28.15 -12.60
N PHE A 9 -3.34 -27.09 -12.00
CA PHE A 9 -3.86 -25.72 -12.05
C PHE A 9 -4.32 -25.25 -13.44
N HIS A 10 -3.52 -25.49 -14.47
CA HIS A 10 -3.85 -25.14 -15.86
C HIS A 10 -5.10 -25.85 -16.39
N LYS A 11 -5.62 -26.88 -15.70
CA LYS A 11 -6.83 -27.65 -16.03
C LYS A 11 -8.10 -27.12 -15.37
N ILE A 12 -8.00 -26.14 -14.47
CA ILE A 12 -9.17 -25.50 -13.85
C ILE A 12 -10.16 -25.05 -14.93
N LEU A 13 -11.45 -25.32 -14.72
CA LEU A 13 -12.49 -24.95 -15.66
C LEU A 13 -12.69 -23.44 -15.68
N ILE A 14 -12.70 -22.91 -16.90
CA ILE A 14 -12.72 -21.46 -17.18
C ILE A 14 -14.08 -20.82 -16.81
N ASN A 15 -15.14 -21.63 -16.70
CA ASN A 15 -16.50 -21.20 -16.43
C ASN A 15 -17.04 -21.72 -15.10
N HIS A 16 -16.16 -21.98 -14.12
CA HIS A 16 -16.61 -22.29 -12.77
C HIS A 16 -17.51 -21.17 -12.23
N LYS A 17 -18.60 -21.54 -11.56
CA LYS A 17 -19.68 -20.59 -11.23
C LYS A 17 -19.37 -19.74 -9.99
N ASP A 18 -18.59 -20.27 -9.05
CA ASP A 18 -18.37 -19.64 -7.75
C ASP A 18 -17.00 -18.97 -7.68
N MET A 19 -16.98 -17.66 -7.41
CA MET A 19 -15.74 -16.90 -7.27
C MET A 19 -15.06 -17.14 -5.92
N SER A 20 -15.80 -17.53 -4.89
CA SER A 20 -15.25 -17.78 -3.54
C SER A 20 -14.35 -19.02 -3.53
N ASP A 21 -14.74 -20.04 -4.30
CA ASP A 21 -13.99 -21.27 -4.55
C ASP A 21 -12.59 -20.98 -5.11
N TYR A 22 -12.49 -20.01 -6.03
CA TYR A 22 -11.19 -19.62 -6.56
C TYR A 22 -10.31 -18.86 -5.56
N GLU A 23 -10.88 -18.01 -4.72
CA GLU A 23 -10.08 -17.29 -3.72
C GLU A 23 -9.60 -18.24 -2.62
N ARG A 24 -10.42 -19.21 -2.19
CA ARG A 24 -9.99 -20.31 -1.30
C ARG A 24 -8.82 -21.08 -1.91
N PHE A 25 -8.98 -21.52 -3.17
CA PHE A 25 -7.91 -22.18 -3.91
C PHE A 25 -6.64 -21.34 -4.00
N PHE A 26 -6.76 -20.04 -4.31
CA PHE A 26 -5.62 -19.13 -4.37
C PHE A 26 -4.88 -19.06 -3.03
N ILE A 27 -5.61 -18.94 -1.91
CA ILE A 27 -5.04 -18.89 -0.57
C ILE A 27 -4.27 -20.19 -0.27
N SER A 28 -4.87 -21.36 -0.51
CA SER A 28 -4.22 -22.65 -0.29
C SER A 28 -3.01 -22.86 -1.21
N TYR A 29 -3.09 -22.48 -2.48
CA TYR A 29 -1.97 -22.58 -3.42
C TYR A 29 -0.82 -21.68 -2.97
N LYS A 30 -1.12 -20.43 -2.62
CA LYS A 30 -0.11 -19.47 -2.17
C LYS A 30 0.59 -19.94 -0.89
N LYS A 31 -0.15 -20.54 0.04
CA LYS A 31 0.41 -21.17 1.25
C LYS A 31 1.34 -22.33 0.87
N TYR A 32 0.91 -23.20 -0.04
CA TYR A 32 1.74 -24.31 -0.53
C TYR A 32 3.06 -23.83 -1.15
N ILE A 33 3.01 -22.82 -2.03
CA ILE A 33 4.22 -22.20 -2.61
C ILE A 33 5.17 -21.76 -1.49
N LYS A 34 4.67 -21.04 -0.49
CA LYS A 34 5.50 -20.52 0.62
C LYS A 34 6.22 -21.64 1.41
N GLU A 35 5.57 -22.79 1.57
CA GLU A 35 6.08 -23.94 2.33
C GLU A 35 7.01 -24.86 1.51
N ASN A 36 6.90 -24.86 0.18
CA ASN A 36 7.56 -25.84 -0.71
C ASN A 36 8.47 -25.16 -1.74
N LYS A 37 9.46 -24.41 -1.25
CA LYS A 37 10.41 -23.64 -2.09
C LYS A 37 11.18 -24.50 -3.09
N ASN A 38 11.48 -25.74 -2.74
CA ASN A 38 12.14 -26.74 -3.58
C ASN A 38 11.33 -27.10 -4.85
N GLU A 39 10.02 -26.87 -4.87
CA GLU A 39 9.14 -27.19 -5.99
C GLU A 39 8.85 -25.99 -6.90
N HIS A 40 9.34 -24.79 -6.55
CA HIS A 40 9.04 -23.55 -7.26
C HIS A 40 9.32 -23.64 -8.77
N PHE A 41 10.39 -24.33 -9.18
CA PHE A 41 10.73 -24.49 -10.59
C PHE A 41 9.65 -25.27 -11.36
N GLU A 42 9.19 -26.41 -10.83
CA GLU A 42 8.12 -27.19 -11.48
C GLU A 42 6.78 -26.45 -11.45
N ILE A 43 6.46 -25.80 -10.33
CA ILE A 43 5.27 -24.94 -10.21
C ILE A 43 5.30 -23.82 -11.26
N SER A 44 6.47 -23.21 -11.52
CA SER A 44 6.59 -22.14 -12.51
C SER A 44 6.19 -22.59 -13.91
N LYS A 45 6.54 -23.82 -14.32
CA LYS A 45 6.16 -24.39 -15.62
C LYS A 45 4.64 -24.51 -15.75
N VAL A 46 3.97 -24.97 -14.68
CA VAL A 46 2.51 -25.09 -14.63
C VAL A 46 1.84 -23.72 -14.74
N LEU A 47 2.33 -22.73 -13.98
CA LEU A 47 1.78 -21.38 -14.01
C LEU A 47 2.01 -20.68 -15.36
N ILE A 48 3.18 -20.87 -15.99
CA ILE A 48 3.45 -20.38 -17.34
C ILE A 48 2.47 -21.02 -18.33
N SER A 49 2.29 -22.35 -18.29
CA SER A 49 1.32 -23.05 -19.14
C SER A 49 -0.11 -22.50 -18.95
N ALA A 50 -0.50 -22.24 -17.70
CA ALA A 50 -1.79 -21.66 -17.37
C ALA A 50 -1.97 -20.24 -17.95
N LEU A 51 -0.91 -19.43 -18.03
CA LEU A 51 -0.98 -18.12 -18.70
C LEU A 51 -1.40 -18.25 -20.17
N TYR A 52 -0.85 -19.22 -20.91
CA TYR A 52 -1.20 -19.43 -22.32
C TYR A 52 -2.61 -20.01 -22.51
N LYS A 53 -3.10 -20.79 -21.55
CA LYS A 53 -4.40 -21.46 -21.65
C LYS A 53 -5.57 -20.59 -21.19
N PHE A 54 -5.38 -19.83 -20.12
CA PHE A 54 -6.47 -19.04 -19.53
C PHE A 54 -6.80 -17.79 -20.33
N LYS A 55 -8.09 -17.60 -20.60
CA LYS A 55 -8.62 -16.40 -21.27
C LYS A 55 -9.34 -15.45 -20.31
N LYS A 56 -9.77 -15.94 -19.14
CA LYS A 56 -10.51 -15.14 -18.16
C LYS A 56 -9.55 -14.30 -17.34
N VAL A 57 -9.87 -13.01 -17.21
CA VAL A 57 -9.07 -12.02 -16.49
C VAL A 57 -8.78 -12.44 -15.04
N PHE A 58 -9.78 -13.00 -14.35
CA PHE A 58 -9.60 -13.41 -12.95
C PHE A 58 -8.57 -14.55 -12.82
N LEU A 59 -8.66 -15.60 -13.65
CA LEU A 59 -7.69 -16.69 -13.65
C LEU A 59 -6.29 -16.20 -14.01
N LEU A 60 -6.18 -15.33 -15.01
CA LEU A 60 -4.89 -14.70 -15.36
C LEU A 60 -4.32 -13.86 -14.20
N SER A 61 -5.14 -13.08 -13.52
CA SER A 61 -4.75 -12.30 -12.33
C SER A 61 -4.23 -13.22 -11.22
N MET A 62 -4.95 -14.32 -10.94
CA MET A 62 -4.54 -15.34 -9.98
C MET A 62 -3.19 -15.96 -10.37
N THR A 63 -3.01 -16.36 -11.63
CA THR A 63 -1.75 -16.90 -12.13
C THR A 63 -0.59 -15.93 -11.92
N TYR A 64 -0.75 -14.64 -12.26
CA TYR A 64 0.31 -13.65 -12.05
C TYR A 64 0.64 -13.40 -10.57
N ARG A 65 -0.38 -13.38 -9.70
CA ARG A 65 -0.19 -13.27 -8.24
C ARG A 65 0.58 -14.48 -7.67
N LEU A 66 0.31 -15.68 -8.19
CA LEU A 66 1.02 -16.91 -7.81
C LEU A 66 2.46 -16.90 -8.35
N ILE A 67 2.67 -16.51 -9.61
CA ILE A 67 4.00 -16.35 -10.21
C ILE A 67 4.87 -15.42 -9.37
N PHE A 68 4.35 -14.26 -8.95
CA PHE A 68 5.07 -13.33 -8.11
C PHE A 68 5.38 -13.87 -6.69
N SER A 69 4.72 -14.95 -6.27
CA SER A 69 5.00 -15.60 -4.98
C SER A 69 6.14 -16.62 -5.07
N LEU A 70 6.65 -16.91 -6.27
CA LEU A 70 7.76 -17.84 -6.49
C LEU A 70 9.11 -17.15 -6.28
N GLU A 71 10.05 -17.89 -5.70
CA GLU A 71 11.44 -17.48 -5.49
C GLU A 71 12.36 -18.18 -6.50
N VAL A 72 12.04 -18.10 -7.79
CA VAL A 72 12.85 -18.63 -8.90
C VAL A 72 12.89 -17.65 -10.05
N ASP A 73 13.92 -17.75 -10.88
CA ASP A 73 14.01 -17.00 -12.12
C ASP A 73 13.03 -17.56 -13.15
N ILE A 74 12.11 -16.72 -13.62
CA ILE A 74 11.05 -17.10 -14.54
C ILE A 74 11.27 -16.37 -15.86
N LYS A 75 11.29 -17.11 -16.96
CA LYS A 75 11.28 -16.55 -18.30
C LYS A 75 9.85 -16.56 -18.83
N ILE A 76 9.29 -15.38 -19.09
CA ILE A 76 7.98 -15.20 -19.70
C ILE A 76 8.17 -14.37 -20.96
N ASP A 77 7.51 -14.77 -22.04
CA ASP A 77 7.45 -14.00 -23.28
C ASP A 77 6.92 -12.58 -23.02
N THR A 78 7.73 -11.58 -23.37
CA THR A 78 7.42 -10.17 -23.15
C THR A 78 6.29 -9.68 -24.03
N GLU A 79 6.15 -10.19 -25.26
CA GLU A 79 5.04 -9.82 -26.15
C GLU A 79 3.71 -10.22 -25.53
N PHE A 80 3.68 -11.40 -24.93
CA PHE A 80 2.53 -11.93 -24.21
C PHE A 80 2.16 -11.06 -23.00
N LEU A 81 3.14 -10.67 -22.18
CA LEU A 81 2.92 -9.77 -21.05
C LEU A 81 2.40 -8.40 -21.50
N ILE A 82 2.96 -7.84 -22.58
CA ILE A 82 2.53 -6.56 -23.14
C ILE A 82 1.07 -6.63 -23.61
N LYS A 83 0.67 -7.76 -24.24
CA LYS A 83 -0.72 -8.00 -24.63
C LYS A 83 -1.65 -7.98 -23.42
N HIS A 84 -1.31 -8.69 -22.34
CA HIS A 84 -2.09 -8.71 -21.12
C HIS A 84 -2.12 -7.36 -20.40
N PHE A 85 -1.04 -6.58 -20.46
CA PHE A 85 -0.95 -5.24 -19.87
C PHE A 85 -1.92 -4.23 -20.50
N ARG A 86 -2.40 -4.49 -21.74
CA ARG A 86 -3.46 -3.69 -22.35
C ARG A 86 -4.76 -3.76 -21.56
N CYS A 87 -5.03 -4.90 -20.90
CA CYS A 87 -6.18 -5.06 -20.01
C CYS A 87 -5.98 -4.31 -18.70
N LYS A 88 -6.77 -3.25 -18.46
CA LYS A 88 -6.68 -2.42 -17.24
C LYS A 88 -6.77 -3.24 -15.94
N LYS A 89 -7.61 -4.28 -15.92
CA LYS A 89 -7.83 -5.15 -14.74
C LYS A 89 -6.62 -6.04 -14.38
N LEU A 90 -5.68 -6.24 -15.30
CA LEU A 90 -4.49 -7.08 -15.07
C LEU A 90 -3.24 -6.28 -14.68
N ARG A 91 -3.22 -4.96 -14.93
CA ARG A 91 -2.00 -4.14 -14.79
C ARG A 91 -1.38 -4.21 -13.39
N SER A 92 -2.20 -4.12 -12.36
CA SER A 92 -1.77 -4.18 -10.96
C SER A 92 -0.95 -5.44 -10.66
N CYS A 93 -1.31 -6.57 -11.28
CA CYS A 93 -0.67 -7.87 -11.08
C CYS A 93 0.59 -8.04 -11.93
N LEU A 94 0.77 -7.22 -12.97
CA LEU A 94 1.85 -7.35 -13.95
C LEU A 94 3.10 -6.55 -13.59
N PHE A 95 2.97 -5.43 -12.86
CA PHE A 95 4.15 -4.65 -12.43
C PHE A 95 5.18 -5.46 -11.63
N PRO A 96 4.77 -6.29 -10.65
CA PRO A 96 5.74 -7.12 -9.92
C PRO A 96 6.43 -8.14 -10.83
N VAL A 97 5.70 -8.68 -11.81
CA VAL A 97 6.23 -9.62 -12.81
C VAL A 97 7.24 -8.92 -13.73
N PHE A 98 6.95 -7.71 -14.22
CA PHE A 98 7.90 -6.93 -15.01
C PHE A 98 9.21 -6.68 -14.27
N LYS A 99 9.13 -6.38 -12.97
CA LYS A 99 10.33 -6.23 -12.13
C LYS A 99 11.12 -7.55 -12.02
N MET A 100 10.42 -8.66 -11.82
CA MET A 100 11.02 -10.00 -11.70
C MET A 100 11.77 -10.42 -12.98
N ILE A 101 11.24 -10.10 -14.16
CA ILE A 101 11.87 -10.44 -15.45
C ILE A 101 12.78 -9.33 -16.00
N ASN A 102 13.08 -8.28 -15.22
CA ASN A 102 13.83 -7.10 -15.64
C ASN A 102 13.29 -6.43 -16.92
N TYR A 103 11.97 -6.43 -17.12
CA TYR A 103 11.34 -5.75 -18.25
C TYR A 103 10.99 -4.31 -17.90
N GLU A 104 11.46 -3.38 -18.73
CA GLU A 104 11.20 -1.96 -18.61
C GLU A 104 10.09 -1.49 -19.55
N LEU A 105 9.02 -0.91 -18.99
CA LEU A 105 7.95 -0.31 -19.76
C LEU A 105 8.46 0.97 -20.46
N PRO A 106 7.99 1.25 -21.68
CA PRO A 106 8.32 2.51 -22.37
C PRO A 106 7.97 3.72 -21.50
N GLU A 107 8.92 4.66 -21.37
CA GLU A 107 8.80 5.82 -20.50
C GLU A 107 7.52 6.63 -20.76
N LYS A 108 7.15 6.82 -22.03
CA LYS A 108 5.89 7.50 -22.43
C LYS A 108 4.65 6.88 -21.78
N LYS A 109 4.60 5.56 -21.57
CA LYS A 109 3.49 4.90 -20.88
C LYS A 109 3.54 5.17 -19.38
N ILE A 110 4.73 5.14 -18.79
CA ILE A 110 4.94 5.43 -17.38
C ILE A 110 4.51 6.87 -17.06
N VAL A 111 4.97 7.85 -17.83
CA VAL A 111 4.58 9.26 -17.72
C VAL A 111 3.08 9.40 -17.83
N LYS A 112 2.45 8.81 -18.85
CA LYS A 112 0.99 8.86 -19.02
C LYS A 112 0.25 8.33 -17.79
N MET A 113 0.72 7.24 -17.20
CA MET A 113 0.10 6.63 -16.01
C MET A 113 0.40 7.42 -14.73
N LEU A 114 1.57 8.06 -14.62
CA LEU A 114 1.94 8.92 -13.49
C LEU A 114 1.13 10.22 -13.47
N TYR A 115 0.87 10.82 -14.64
CA TYR A 115 0.11 12.07 -14.75
C TYR A 115 -1.41 11.87 -14.88
N ASP A 116 -1.90 10.63 -14.98
CA ASP A 116 -3.33 10.34 -14.89
C ASP A 116 -3.80 10.39 -13.43
N VAL A 117 -4.45 11.48 -13.02
CA VAL A 117 -4.93 11.72 -11.65
C VAL A 117 -5.76 10.55 -11.10
N LYS A 118 -6.48 9.82 -11.95
CA LYS A 118 -7.36 8.71 -11.54
C LYS A 118 -6.63 7.38 -11.39
N TYR A 119 -5.37 7.30 -11.80
CA TYR A 119 -4.57 6.08 -11.76
C TYR A 119 -3.73 6.00 -10.49
N GLU A 120 -4.29 5.39 -9.43
CA GLU A 120 -3.64 5.18 -8.12
C GLU A 120 -3.40 3.68 -7.88
N ASP A 121 -2.23 3.16 -8.31
CA ASP A 121 -1.89 1.74 -8.15
C ASP A 121 -0.57 1.58 -7.38
N ILE A 122 -0.63 0.85 -6.26
CA ILE A 122 0.51 0.64 -5.35
C ILE A 122 1.67 -0.08 -6.05
N ASN A 123 1.37 -1.08 -6.89
CA ASN A 123 2.40 -1.85 -7.58
C ASN A 123 3.05 -1.03 -8.70
N PHE A 124 2.29 -0.15 -9.35
CA PHE A 124 2.85 0.85 -10.26
C PHE A 124 3.81 1.80 -9.54
N PHE A 125 3.42 2.36 -8.38
CA PHE A 125 4.30 3.26 -7.63
C PHE A 125 5.58 2.54 -7.20
N LYS A 126 5.49 1.31 -6.69
CA LYS A 126 6.67 0.48 -6.38
C LYS A 126 7.53 0.17 -7.61
N TYR A 127 6.92 0.04 -8.78
CA TYR A 127 7.64 -0.21 -10.03
C TYR A 127 8.49 0.99 -10.46
N ILE A 128 8.01 2.22 -10.24
CA ILE A 128 8.72 3.46 -10.59
C ILE A 128 9.63 3.99 -9.48
N SER A 129 9.77 3.29 -8.35
CA SER A 129 10.51 3.80 -7.18
C SER A 129 11.96 4.19 -7.46
N ASN A 130 12.58 3.59 -8.47
CA ASN A 130 13.98 3.84 -8.83
C ASN A 130 14.14 4.94 -9.90
N LYS A 131 13.05 5.54 -10.38
CA LYS A 131 13.07 6.56 -11.45
C LYS A 131 13.11 7.97 -10.86
N LYS A 132 14.20 8.32 -10.18
CA LYS A 132 14.33 9.58 -9.40
C LYS A 132 13.93 10.83 -10.19
N SER A 133 14.53 11.07 -11.36
CA SER A 133 14.22 12.27 -12.17
C SER A 133 12.73 12.38 -12.53
N LEU A 134 12.08 11.26 -12.86
CA LEU A 134 10.65 11.24 -13.15
C LEU A 134 9.81 11.59 -11.90
N LEU A 135 10.21 11.06 -10.74
CA LEU A 135 9.54 11.34 -9.46
C LEU A 135 9.72 12.80 -9.07
N GLU A 136 10.93 13.35 -9.13
CA GLU A 136 11.21 14.76 -8.82
C GLU A 136 10.38 15.70 -9.71
N ASN A 137 10.36 15.46 -11.03
CA ASN A 137 9.55 16.24 -11.98
C ASN A 137 8.05 16.20 -11.67
N PHE A 138 7.55 15.09 -11.14
CA PHE A 138 6.14 14.98 -10.76
C PHE A 138 5.86 15.60 -9.38
N LEU A 139 6.76 15.44 -8.42
CA LEU A 139 6.60 15.89 -7.03
C LEU A 139 6.87 17.40 -6.83
N VAL A 140 7.44 18.08 -7.82
CA VAL A 140 7.60 19.55 -7.81
C VAL A 140 6.36 20.30 -8.30
N LEU A 141 5.39 19.62 -8.92
CA LEU A 141 4.19 20.26 -9.45
C LEU A 141 3.29 20.75 -8.31
N GLU A 142 2.96 22.03 -8.28
CA GLU A 142 2.12 22.61 -7.22
C GLU A 142 0.61 22.65 -7.57
N ASP A 143 0.18 21.93 -8.61
CA ASP A 143 -1.22 21.87 -9.03
C ASP A 143 -2.05 20.97 -8.09
N GLU A 144 -3.12 21.54 -7.52
CA GLU A 144 -3.92 20.91 -6.48
C GLU A 144 -4.46 19.53 -6.87
N LYS A 145 -4.76 19.30 -8.16
CA LYS A 145 -5.32 18.02 -8.62
C LYS A 145 -4.34 16.85 -8.44
N TYR A 146 -3.04 17.10 -8.33
CA TYR A 146 -2.03 16.06 -8.18
C TYR A 146 -1.65 15.75 -6.73
N ILE A 147 -1.97 16.63 -5.77
CA ILE A 147 -1.50 16.52 -4.37
C ILE A 147 -1.74 15.13 -3.79
N ARG A 148 -2.96 14.60 -3.92
CA ARG A 148 -3.31 13.27 -3.39
C ARG A 148 -2.39 12.20 -3.96
N LYS A 149 -2.21 12.21 -5.27
CA LYS A 149 -1.41 11.22 -5.97
C LYS A 149 0.07 11.37 -5.64
N GLN A 150 0.56 12.60 -5.50
CA GLN A 150 1.94 12.87 -5.05
C GLN A 150 2.19 12.31 -3.66
N LEU A 151 1.25 12.49 -2.71
CA LEU A 151 1.34 11.89 -1.37
C LEU A 151 1.37 10.35 -1.45
N LEU A 152 0.52 9.73 -2.27
CA LEU A 152 0.56 8.27 -2.51
C LEU A 152 1.87 7.81 -3.15
N VAL A 153 2.42 8.59 -4.09
CA VAL A 153 3.74 8.33 -4.68
C VAL A 153 4.80 8.36 -3.59
N ILE A 154 4.87 9.40 -2.76
CA ILE A 154 5.84 9.51 -1.66
C ILE A 154 5.70 8.31 -0.71
N LEU A 155 4.47 8.00 -0.29
CA LEU A 155 4.17 6.90 0.63
C LEU A 155 4.64 5.53 0.10
N HIS A 156 4.37 5.23 -1.16
CA HIS A 156 4.62 3.90 -1.73
C HIS A 156 6.02 3.74 -2.35
N THR A 157 6.65 4.83 -2.78
CA THR A 157 8.04 4.83 -3.27
C THR A 157 9.05 5.04 -2.14
N LYS A 158 8.61 5.62 -1.02
CA LYS A 158 9.47 6.11 0.08
C LYS A 158 10.48 7.16 -0.38
N TYR A 159 10.15 7.90 -1.44
CA TYR A 159 10.99 8.94 -1.99
C TYR A 159 10.52 10.31 -1.47
N TYR A 160 11.16 10.78 -0.39
CA TYR A 160 10.76 11.98 0.36
C TYR A 160 11.30 13.27 -0.25
N PHE A 161 10.78 13.65 -1.42
CA PHE A 161 11.18 14.89 -2.11
C PHE A 161 10.19 16.03 -1.83
N ASN A 162 10.70 17.26 -1.71
CA ASN A 162 9.91 18.49 -1.47
C ASN A 162 8.94 18.40 -0.25
N MET A 163 9.34 17.73 0.83
CA MET A 163 8.47 17.52 2.00
C MET A 163 7.98 18.81 2.67
N ASN A 164 8.72 19.92 2.49
CA ASN A 164 8.33 21.25 2.96
C ASN A 164 7.00 21.72 2.34
N TYR A 165 6.76 21.38 1.07
CA TYR A 165 5.48 21.67 0.42
C TYR A 165 4.35 20.79 0.97
N TYR A 166 4.62 19.51 1.24
CA TYR A 166 3.58 18.56 1.61
C TYR A 166 3.15 18.61 3.08
N ILE A 167 4.03 19.05 3.99
CA ILE A 167 3.72 19.08 5.43
C ILE A 167 2.54 20.00 5.78
N LYS A 168 2.31 21.05 4.98
CA LYS A 168 1.16 21.96 5.15
C LYS A 168 -0.20 21.24 5.09
N PHE A 169 -0.26 20.10 4.37
CA PHE A 169 -1.49 19.34 4.23
C PHE A 169 -1.87 18.50 5.47
N LEU A 170 -1.03 18.47 6.52
CA LEU A 170 -1.44 17.98 7.84
C LEU A 170 -2.69 18.69 8.36
N GLY A 171 -2.78 20.00 8.11
CA GLY A 171 -3.95 20.81 8.44
C GLY A 171 -4.82 21.12 7.23
N ASP A 172 -4.88 20.26 6.21
CA ASP A 172 -5.85 20.45 5.11
C ASP A 172 -7.27 20.17 5.61
N THR A 173 -8.27 20.84 5.04
CA THR A 173 -9.69 20.56 5.34
C THR A 173 -10.11 19.12 5.00
N ASN A 174 -9.49 18.51 3.99
CA ASN A 174 -9.66 17.12 3.63
C ASN A 174 -8.82 16.22 4.54
N LYS A 175 -9.49 15.58 5.49
CA LYS A 175 -8.90 14.65 6.47
C LYS A 175 -8.05 13.54 5.83
N HIS A 176 -8.40 13.10 4.62
CA HIS A 176 -7.61 12.08 3.93
C HIS A 176 -6.21 12.57 3.54
N MET A 177 -6.04 13.86 3.23
CA MET A 177 -4.72 14.43 2.94
C MET A 177 -3.87 14.47 4.21
N GLY A 178 -4.43 14.97 5.31
CA GLY A 178 -3.75 15.00 6.61
C GLY A 178 -3.33 13.60 7.07
N PHE A 179 -4.20 12.60 6.89
CA PHE A 179 -3.86 11.21 7.18
C PHE A 179 -2.71 10.67 6.32
N LEU A 180 -2.69 10.95 5.00
CA LEU A 180 -1.59 10.53 4.14
C LEU A 180 -0.25 11.15 4.56
N VAL A 181 -0.23 12.44 4.93
CA VAL A 181 0.99 13.08 5.45
C VAL A 181 1.41 12.46 6.78
N TYR A 182 0.47 12.19 7.68
CA TYR A 182 0.74 11.45 8.92
C TYR A 182 1.39 10.07 8.65
N GLU A 183 0.88 9.31 7.68
CA GLU A 183 1.46 8.02 7.32
C GLU A 183 2.88 8.18 6.77
N ILE A 184 3.12 9.16 5.90
CA ILE A 184 4.46 9.46 5.37
C ILE A 184 5.43 9.77 6.51
N LEU A 185 5.07 10.67 7.44
CA LEU A 185 5.91 11.03 8.57
C LEU A 185 6.17 9.84 9.52
N THR A 186 5.15 9.01 9.74
CA THR A 186 5.28 7.75 10.48
C THR A 186 6.31 6.84 9.81
N PHE A 187 6.22 6.63 8.49
CA PHE A 187 7.19 5.82 7.76
C PHE A 187 8.59 6.42 7.77
N MET A 188 8.74 7.74 7.64
CA MET A 188 10.02 8.43 7.74
C MET A 188 10.68 8.13 9.09
N ILE A 189 9.93 8.23 10.19
CA ILE A 189 10.44 7.94 11.53
C ILE A 189 10.81 6.46 11.68
N LEU A 190 9.92 5.54 11.30
CA LEU A 190 10.14 4.10 11.47
C LEU A 190 11.25 3.53 10.60
N THR A 191 11.62 4.20 9.51
CA THR A 191 12.68 3.76 8.61
C THR A 191 14.03 4.44 8.86
N ASN A 192 14.06 5.49 9.69
CA ASN A 192 15.27 6.25 10.05
C ASN A 192 16.09 5.57 11.13
N ASN A 193 16.65 4.41 10.78
CA ASN A 193 17.47 3.64 11.70
C ASN A 193 18.98 3.88 11.61
N ASP A 194 19.54 4.71 10.72
CA ASP A 194 20.95 5.15 10.91
C ASP A 194 21.52 6.28 10.02
N ASN A 195 21.04 6.59 8.81
CA ASN A 195 21.80 7.53 7.95
C ASN A 195 20.98 8.20 6.83
N MET A 196 20.03 9.06 7.18
CA MET A 196 19.42 9.98 6.21
C MET A 196 19.50 11.42 6.74
N ASN A 197 20.58 12.10 6.38
CA ASN A 197 20.63 13.57 6.24
C ASN A 197 19.73 14.04 5.08
N ILE A 198 18.52 13.48 4.93
CA ILE A 198 17.49 14.00 4.04
C ILE A 198 16.40 14.58 4.92
N LEU A 199 16.80 15.61 5.65
CA LEU A 199 15.91 16.50 6.37
C LEU A 199 16.15 17.86 5.72
N ASN A 200 15.26 18.19 4.78
CA ASN A 200 15.20 19.51 4.17
C ASN A 200 15.17 20.60 5.26
N ASP A 201 15.51 21.82 4.89
CA ASP A 201 15.68 22.98 5.79
C ASP A 201 14.56 23.23 6.82
N ASN A 202 13.36 22.65 6.69
CA ASN A 202 12.22 22.93 7.59
C ASN A 202 11.81 21.78 8.53
N ILE A 203 12.21 20.53 8.29
CA ILE A 203 11.73 19.37 9.06
C ILE A 203 12.94 18.61 9.57
N ASN A 204 13.07 18.44 10.88
CA ASN A 204 14.15 17.72 11.53
C ASN A 204 13.59 16.61 12.45
N ILE A 205 13.93 15.35 12.21
CA ILE A 205 13.58 14.25 13.12
C ILE A 205 14.62 14.21 14.25
N VAL A 206 14.16 14.34 15.50
CA VAL A 206 15.02 14.33 16.67
C VAL A 206 14.82 13.03 17.42
N ASN A 207 15.88 12.22 17.46
CA ASN A 207 15.94 10.95 18.18
C ASN A 207 16.81 11.13 19.44
N LYS A 208 16.21 11.64 20.52
CA LYS A 208 16.81 11.68 21.86
C LYS A 208 15.99 10.78 22.80
N ASP A 209 15.70 11.22 24.02
CA ASP A 209 14.88 10.52 25.01
C ASP A 209 13.47 10.18 24.49
N GLN A 210 12.97 10.97 23.54
CA GLN A 210 11.74 10.72 22.80
C GLN A 210 11.91 11.11 21.33
N VAL A 211 11.28 10.35 20.43
CA VAL A 211 11.25 10.67 19.00
C VAL A 211 10.18 11.73 18.71
N TYR A 212 10.58 12.84 18.09
CA TYR A 212 9.68 13.92 17.67
C TYR A 212 10.16 14.60 16.39
N ILE A 213 9.27 15.37 15.76
CA ILE A 213 9.58 16.20 14.58
C ILE A 213 9.72 17.65 15.04
N LYS A 214 10.92 18.22 14.85
CA LYS A 214 11.18 19.65 15.00
C LYS A 214 10.91 20.34 13.67
N LEU A 215 10.04 21.34 13.70
CA LEU A 215 9.86 22.27 12.58
C LEU A 215 10.80 23.46 12.78
N ASN A 216 11.60 23.79 11.77
CA ASN A 216 12.49 24.97 11.86
C ASN A 216 11.73 26.28 11.56
N ASN A 217 10.64 26.19 10.80
CA ASN A 217 9.75 27.29 10.47
C ASN A 217 8.31 26.90 10.78
N LYS A 218 7.47 27.88 11.09
CA LYS A 218 6.03 27.66 11.22
C LYS A 218 5.45 27.27 9.86
N ILE A 219 4.47 26.38 9.88
CA ILE A 219 3.78 25.92 8.68
C ILE A 219 2.43 26.63 8.53
N GLU A 220 2.12 27.04 7.31
CA GLU A 220 0.81 27.60 6.99
C GLU A 220 -0.20 26.46 6.80
N ILE A 221 -1.34 26.51 7.48
CA ILE A 221 -2.36 25.44 7.39
C ILE A 221 -3.79 26.00 7.32
N LYS A 222 -4.72 25.17 6.84
CA LYS A 222 -6.15 25.53 6.74
C LYS A 222 -6.96 25.20 8.00
N SER A 223 -6.60 24.16 8.76
CA SER A 223 -7.37 23.64 9.91
C SER A 223 -6.47 23.19 11.05
N ILE A 224 -6.58 23.87 12.21
CA ILE A 224 -5.87 23.50 13.44
C ILE A 224 -6.33 22.14 13.96
N ASP A 225 -7.63 21.83 13.87
CA ASP A 225 -8.17 20.55 14.35
C ASP A 225 -7.48 19.35 13.67
N ASN A 226 -7.40 19.38 12.34
CA ASN A 226 -6.78 18.29 11.57
C ASN A 226 -5.28 18.21 11.85
N PHE A 227 -4.59 19.36 11.92
CA PHE A 227 -3.18 19.38 12.30
C PHE A 227 -2.94 18.75 13.67
N LEU A 228 -3.73 19.13 14.68
CA LEU A 228 -3.59 18.59 16.03
C LEU A 228 -3.83 17.07 16.05
N ILE A 229 -4.88 16.60 15.35
CA ILE A 229 -5.19 15.16 15.26
C ILE A 229 -4.01 14.39 14.63
N TYR A 230 -3.45 14.89 13.54
CA TYR A 230 -2.45 14.16 12.74
C TYR A 230 -1.01 14.42 13.15
N PHE A 231 -0.70 15.46 13.91
CA PHE A 231 0.67 15.82 14.27
C PHE A 231 1.01 15.62 15.75
N LEU A 232 0.01 15.46 16.65
CA LEU A 232 0.24 15.36 18.10
C LEU A 232 1.33 14.35 18.49
N CYS A 233 1.30 13.14 17.93
CA CYS A 233 2.27 12.09 18.27
C CYS A 233 3.73 12.45 17.91
N PHE A 234 3.93 13.43 17.04
CA PHE A 234 5.24 13.91 16.60
C PHE A 234 5.68 15.19 17.32
N MET A 235 4.86 15.79 18.18
CA MET A 235 5.20 17.02 18.89
C MET A 235 6.17 16.76 20.05
N LYS A 236 7.05 17.73 20.32
CA LYS A 236 7.96 17.68 21.47
C LYS A 236 7.18 17.73 22.80
N ASN A 237 6.13 18.56 22.86
CA ASN A 237 5.25 18.78 24.00
C ASN A 237 3.95 17.94 23.94
N LYS A 238 3.99 16.79 23.26
CA LYS A 238 2.80 15.95 23.04
C LYS A 238 2.06 15.54 24.32
N GLN A 239 2.79 15.24 25.40
CA GLN A 239 2.16 14.85 26.68
C GLN A 239 1.45 16.04 27.34
N GLU A 240 2.09 17.22 27.35
CA GLU A 240 1.48 18.45 27.86
C GLU A 240 0.21 18.81 27.09
N ILE A 241 0.29 18.80 25.75
CA ILE A 241 -0.86 19.09 24.89
C ILE A 241 -1.97 18.05 25.09
N TYR A 242 -1.63 16.77 25.24
CA TYR A 242 -2.60 15.71 25.49
C TYR A 242 -3.32 15.87 26.84
N GLU A 243 -2.63 16.29 27.89
CA GLU A 243 -3.27 16.63 29.16
C GLU A 243 -4.16 17.88 29.05
N MET A 244 -3.77 18.88 28.26
CA MET A 244 -4.64 20.02 27.96
C MET A 244 -5.90 19.59 27.19
N ILE A 245 -5.77 18.61 26.27
CA ILE A 245 -6.90 18.04 25.54
C ILE A 245 -7.90 17.38 26.50
N LYS A 246 -7.42 16.55 27.43
CA LYS A 246 -8.28 15.91 28.44
C LYS A 246 -9.01 16.91 29.33
N ASN A 247 -8.34 18.02 29.65
CA ASN A 247 -8.88 19.08 30.49
C ASN A 247 -9.65 20.16 29.71
N ASN A 248 -9.88 19.95 28.40
CA ASN A 248 -10.59 20.87 27.50
C ASN A 248 -10.04 22.33 27.52
N LYS A 249 -8.71 22.49 27.65
CA LYS A 249 -8.02 23.79 27.69
C LYS A 249 -7.75 24.34 26.29
N ILE A 250 -8.81 24.55 25.50
CA ILE A 250 -8.75 24.86 24.05
C ILE A 250 -7.86 26.07 23.74
N GLU A 251 -8.05 27.18 24.44
CA GLU A 251 -7.32 28.43 24.18
C GLU A 251 -5.80 28.29 24.40
N ASN A 252 -5.41 27.51 25.42
CA ASN A 252 -4.00 27.25 25.72
C ASN A 252 -3.36 26.38 24.63
N ILE A 253 -4.09 25.35 24.16
CA ILE A 253 -3.62 24.50 23.05
C ILE A 253 -3.44 25.36 21.81
N GLU A 254 -4.45 26.16 21.43
CA GLU A 254 -4.38 27.02 20.26
C GLU A 254 -3.20 27.99 20.32
N LYS A 255 -2.97 28.61 21.48
CA LYS A 255 -1.84 29.52 21.71
C LYS A 255 -0.50 28.82 21.52
N ILE A 256 -0.31 27.62 22.09
CA ILE A 256 0.91 26.84 21.91
C ILE A 256 1.12 26.49 20.43
N LEU A 257 0.10 25.96 19.77
CA LEU A 257 0.19 25.55 18.37
C LEU A 257 0.53 26.72 17.44
N LYS A 258 -0.11 27.88 17.60
CA LYS A 258 0.18 29.11 16.82
C LYS A 258 1.53 29.71 17.16
N ASN A 259 2.00 29.60 18.41
CA ASN A 259 3.29 30.15 18.81
C ASN A 259 4.46 29.31 18.30
N GLU A 260 4.35 27.99 18.31
CA GLU A 260 5.47 27.09 18.04
C GLU A 260 5.44 26.47 16.65
N TYR A 261 4.25 26.15 16.10
CA TYR A 261 4.15 25.29 14.93
C TYR A 261 3.46 25.94 13.72
N LEU A 262 2.49 26.85 13.91
CA LEU A 262 1.50 27.17 12.87
C LEU A 262 1.34 28.66 12.55
N ILE A 263 1.02 28.94 11.29
CA ILE A 263 0.41 30.19 10.80
C ILE A 263 -0.98 29.82 10.25
N THR A 264 -2.04 30.33 10.85
CA THR A 264 -3.41 30.04 10.40
C THR A 264 -4.44 30.96 11.07
N ASP A 265 -5.48 31.31 10.32
CA ASP A 265 -6.66 32.04 10.82
C ASP A 265 -7.71 31.10 11.43
N SER A 266 -7.55 29.78 11.25
CA SER A 266 -8.43 28.78 11.87
C SER A 266 -8.37 28.91 13.39
N LYS A 267 -9.51 28.66 14.03
CA LYS A 267 -9.62 28.46 15.48
C LYS A 267 -9.73 26.98 15.79
N LEU A 268 -9.25 26.56 16.95
CA LEU A 268 -9.42 25.19 17.41
C LEU A 268 -10.88 25.00 17.86
N GLY A 269 -11.55 24.00 17.31
CA GLY A 269 -12.91 23.66 17.72
C GLY A 269 -12.94 23.01 19.11
N ASN A 270 -14.16 22.79 19.63
CA ASN A 270 -14.33 21.97 20.84
C ASN A 270 -13.78 20.57 20.58
N ILE A 271 -12.98 20.06 21.52
CA ILE A 271 -12.43 18.72 21.45
C ILE A 271 -13.57 17.71 21.59
N LYS A 272 -13.77 16.92 20.54
CA LYS A 272 -14.71 15.81 20.51
C LYS A 272 -13.92 14.52 20.38
N ASN A 273 -14.30 13.50 21.15
CA ASN A 273 -13.72 12.15 21.10
C ASN A 273 -12.19 12.11 21.30
N ILE A 274 -11.75 12.19 22.57
CA ILE A 274 -10.34 12.12 22.98
C ILE A 274 -9.59 10.93 22.34
N LYS A 275 -10.30 9.81 22.06
CA LYS A 275 -9.76 8.61 21.40
C LYS A 275 -9.13 8.86 20.01
N LEU A 276 -9.44 9.99 19.36
CA LEU A 276 -8.85 10.37 18.07
C LEU A 276 -7.43 10.90 18.21
N TYR A 277 -7.05 11.37 19.40
CA TYR A 277 -5.74 11.91 19.69
C TYR A 277 -4.84 10.81 20.22
N SER A 278 -3.61 10.73 19.70
CA SER A 278 -2.63 9.75 20.13
C SER A 278 -1.30 10.44 20.37
N THR A 279 -0.63 10.06 21.47
CA THR A 279 0.74 10.46 21.78
C THR A 279 1.77 9.54 21.14
N ASP A 280 1.34 8.39 20.60
CA ASP A 280 2.21 7.33 20.13
C ASP A 280 2.15 7.20 18.62
N ILE A 281 3.29 6.86 18.03
CA ILE A 281 3.38 6.55 16.62
C ILE A 281 2.90 5.10 16.46
N LYS A 282 1.75 4.91 15.83
CA LYS A 282 1.19 3.57 15.63
C LYS A 282 2.01 2.82 14.57
N ASN A 283 2.54 1.67 14.95
CA ASN A 283 3.10 0.71 14.00
C ASN A 283 1.96 0.05 13.22
N ASN A 284 1.59 0.60 12.06
CA ASN A 284 0.57 0.02 11.16
C ASN A 284 1.02 -1.30 10.49
N VAL A 285 2.10 -1.95 10.95
CA VAL A 285 2.78 -3.01 10.20
C VAL A 285 1.98 -4.33 10.13
N ASN A 286 1.01 -4.61 11.02
CA ASN A 286 0.47 -5.98 11.10
C ASN A 286 -1.05 -6.18 11.31
N ASN A 287 -1.90 -5.15 11.38
CA ASN A 287 -3.30 -5.37 11.82
C ASN A 287 -4.29 -5.99 10.79
N PHE A 288 -3.85 -6.38 9.60
CA PHE A 288 -4.72 -7.04 8.60
C PHE A 288 -4.27 -8.44 8.19
N LYS A 289 -3.26 -9.04 8.82
CA LYS A 289 -2.68 -10.30 8.34
C LYS A 289 -3.43 -11.58 8.71
N ASN A 290 -4.38 -11.55 9.64
CA ASN A 290 -4.92 -12.78 10.23
C ASN A 290 -6.45 -12.90 10.17
N LEU A 291 -7.03 -12.77 8.97
CA LEU A 291 -8.26 -13.50 8.65
C LEU A 291 -7.84 -14.78 7.93
N ILE A 292 -7.12 -15.65 8.64
CA ILE A 292 -6.73 -16.96 8.14
C ILE A 292 -7.91 -17.87 8.46
N PHE A 293 -8.61 -18.32 7.42
CA PHE A 293 -9.52 -19.46 7.50
C PHE A 293 -8.71 -20.65 8.03
N GLU A 294 -9.21 -21.30 9.08
CA GLU A 294 -8.58 -22.46 9.70
C GLU A 294 -8.33 -23.58 8.66
N GLU A 295 -7.25 -24.33 8.88
CA GLU A 295 -6.79 -25.40 8.00
C GLU A 295 -7.86 -26.48 7.83
N ILE A 296 -8.53 -26.46 6.69
CA ILE A 296 -9.20 -27.64 6.15
C ILE A 296 -8.31 -28.14 5.02
N ASP A 297 -7.96 -29.42 5.04
CA ASP A 297 -7.32 -30.10 3.91
C ASP A 297 -8.35 -30.23 2.77
N GLU A 298 -8.56 -29.13 2.06
CA GLU A 298 -9.58 -29.02 1.03
C GLU A 298 -9.16 -29.77 -0.24
N ASP A 299 -10.03 -30.67 -0.69
CA ASP A 299 -9.96 -31.25 -2.02
C ASP A 299 -10.60 -30.30 -3.03
N TYR A 300 -9.81 -29.84 -3.99
CA TYR A 300 -10.20 -28.90 -5.03
C TYR A 300 -10.69 -29.57 -6.32
N GLU A 301 -10.97 -30.88 -6.31
CA GLU A 301 -11.51 -31.62 -7.46
C GLU A 301 -12.73 -30.96 -8.13
N PHE A 302 -13.53 -30.21 -7.36
CA PHE A 302 -14.67 -29.44 -7.89
C PHE A 302 -14.28 -28.38 -8.93
N LEU A 303 -13.14 -27.70 -8.75
CA LEU A 303 -12.64 -26.70 -9.71
C LEU A 303 -12.27 -27.30 -11.07
N PHE A 304 -12.02 -28.61 -11.12
CA PHE A 304 -11.64 -29.33 -12.33
C PHE A 304 -12.81 -30.08 -12.97
N SER A 305 -13.82 -30.47 -12.18
CA SER A 305 -15.02 -31.17 -12.65
C SER A 305 -16.19 -30.25 -13.00
N GLY A 306 -16.17 -29.00 -12.51
CA GLY A 306 -17.19 -27.98 -12.83
C GLY A 306 -18.40 -28.03 -11.90
N SER A 307 -18.28 -28.81 -10.83
CA SER A 307 -19.11 -28.73 -9.62
C SER A 307 -18.62 -27.58 -8.75
N ASN A 308 -19.40 -27.15 -7.74
CA ASN A 308 -18.98 -26.15 -6.74
C ASN A 308 -18.90 -26.79 -5.35
N TYR A 309 -18.14 -26.14 -4.46
CA TYR A 309 -17.94 -26.67 -3.10
C TYR A 309 -19.26 -26.91 -2.38
N LYS A 310 -20.23 -25.99 -2.56
CA LYS A 310 -21.56 -26.07 -1.95
C LYS A 310 -22.34 -27.35 -2.37
N ASN A 311 -22.33 -27.71 -3.65
CA ASN A 311 -23.03 -28.91 -4.10
C ASN A 311 -22.35 -30.21 -3.63
N ILE A 312 -21.05 -30.15 -3.31
CA ILE A 312 -20.33 -31.30 -2.73
C ILE A 312 -20.58 -31.39 -1.23
N SER A 313 -20.57 -30.26 -0.50
CA SER A 313 -20.85 -30.22 0.93
C SER A 313 -22.30 -30.58 1.26
N ASP A 314 -23.26 -30.18 0.43
CA ASP A 314 -24.69 -30.52 0.62
C ASP A 314 -24.95 -32.04 0.41
N CYS A 315 -23.98 -32.81 -0.12
CA CYS A 315 -24.06 -34.27 -0.22
C CYS A 315 -23.42 -35.02 0.97
N VAL A 316 -22.86 -34.30 1.97
CA VAL A 316 -22.17 -34.88 3.14
C VAL A 316 -23.02 -34.80 4.42
N GLU A 317 -24.31 -34.49 4.31
CA GLU A 317 -25.27 -34.74 5.39
C GLU A 317 -25.69 -36.22 5.37
N PHE A 318 -24.99 -37.05 6.13
CA PHE A 318 -25.43 -38.41 6.51
C PHE A 318 -25.75 -38.49 8.00
#